data_AF-A0A9X9A5J6-F1
#
_entry.id   AF-A0A9X9A5J6-F1
#
_cell.length_a   1.000
_cell.length_b   1.000
_cell.length_c   1.000
_cell.angle_alpha   90.00
_cell.angle_beta   90.00
_cell.angle_gamma   90.00
#
_symmetry.space_group_name_H-M   'P 1'
#
loop_
_entity.id
_entity.type
_entity.pdbx_description
1 polymer ?
#
loop_
_entity_poly.entity_id
_entity_poly.type
_entity_poly.pdbx_seq_one_letter_code
_entity_poly.pdbx_strand_id
1 'polypeptide(L)'
;QEGVAREFIRAVQEYRKQLNLPVNLRVNIILDTEEELQRTLTNHKDLLEENLLVKQFTFGHLMNEDDELSLGETKLRIKLSAAN
;
A
#
# COMPACT_ATOMS: atom_id res chain seq x y z
N GLN A 1 -8.42 -9.44 10.86
CA GLN A 1 -7.35 -8.46 10.59
C GLN A 1 -6.44 -8.90 9.46
N GLU A 2 -5.90 -10.14 9.47
CA GLU A 2 -5.02 -10.65 8.41
C GLU A 2 -5.64 -10.64 6.99
N GLY A 3 -6.97 -10.83 6.88
CA GLY A 3 -7.69 -10.76 5.60
C GLY A 3 -7.54 -9.41 4.89
N VAL A 4 -7.65 -8.31 5.65
CA VAL A 4 -7.50 -6.93 5.11
C VAL A 4 -6.07 -6.69 4.64
N ALA A 5 -5.07 -7.19 5.37
CA ALA A 5 -3.67 -7.07 4.96
C ALA A 5 -3.40 -7.82 3.65
N ARG A 6 -3.94 -9.04 3.49
CA ARG A 6 -3.85 -9.80 2.24
C ARG A 6 -4.54 -9.10 1.07
N GLU A 7 -5.72 -8.53 1.31
CA GLU A 7 -6.44 -7.78 0.30
C GLU A 7 -5.68 -6.52 -0.11
N PHE A 8 -5.07 -5.82 0.85
CA PHE A 8 -4.19 -4.69 0.58
C PHE A 8 -2.98 -5.09 -0.27
N ILE A 9 -2.31 -6.21 0.05
CA ILE A 9 -1.21 -6.74 -0.78
C ILE A 9 -1.68 -6.95 -2.22
N ARG A 10 -2.85 -7.58 -2.42
CA ARG A 10 -3.42 -7.80 -3.75
C ARG A 10 -3.67 -6.47 -4.48
N ALA A 11 -4.30 -5.51 -3.82
CA ALA A 11 -4.59 -4.20 -4.40
C ALA A 11 -3.32 -3.45 -4.82
N VAL A 12 -2.27 -3.47 -3.98
CA VAL A 12 -0.97 -2.85 -4.31
C VAL A 12 -0.27 -3.57 -5.47
N GLN A 13 -0.35 -4.91 -5.54
CA GLN A 13 0.20 -5.67 -6.66
C GLN A 13 -0.51 -5.37 -7.98
N GLU A 14 -1.84 -5.21 -7.96
CA GLU A 14 -2.61 -4.79 -9.12
C GLU A 14 -2.24 -3.35 -9.55
N TYR A 15 -2.13 -2.45 -8.58
CA TYR A 15 -1.74 -1.05 -8.82
C TYR A 15 -0.31 -0.94 -9.41
N ARG A 16 0.64 -1.75 -8.95
CA ARG A 16 1.99 -1.84 -9.55
C ARG A 16 1.95 -2.23 -11.03
N LYS A 17 1.07 -3.15 -11.41
CA LYS A 17 0.90 -3.56 -12.80
C LYS A 17 0.36 -2.41 -13.64
N GLN A 18 -0.58 -1.63 -13.11
CA GLN A 18 -1.12 -0.45 -13.79
C GLN A 18 -0.04 0.63 -14.02
N LEU A 19 0.85 0.81 -13.05
CA LEU A 19 2.00 1.73 -13.16
C LEU A 19 3.17 1.16 -13.99
N ASN A 20 3.05 -0.06 -14.53
CA ASN A 20 4.14 -0.78 -15.21
C ASN A 20 5.44 -0.86 -14.38
N LEU A 21 5.33 -0.95 -13.05
CA LEU A 21 6.49 -1.07 -12.18
C LEU A 21 7.02 -2.51 -12.18
N PRO A 22 8.34 -2.73 -12.33
CA PRO A 22 8.93 -4.06 -12.26
C PRO A 22 8.64 -4.76 -10.92
N VAL A 23 8.36 -6.06 -10.96
CA VAL A 23 8.04 -6.85 -9.76
C VAL A 23 9.19 -6.91 -8.75
N ASN A 24 10.44 -6.77 -9.21
CA ASN A 24 11.65 -6.78 -8.39
C ASN A 24 12.07 -5.37 -7.90
N LEU A 25 11.34 -4.31 -8.29
CA LEU A 25 11.64 -2.96 -7.86
C LEU A 25 11.23 -2.78 -6.41
N ARG A 26 12.18 -2.37 -5.56
CA ARG A 26 11.84 -1.89 -4.22
C ARG A 26 11.15 -0.54 -4.31
N VAL A 27 10.08 -0.37 -3.56
CA VAL A 27 9.29 0.88 -3.56
C VAL A 27 9.14 1.45 -2.17
N ASN A 28 8.92 2.76 -2.11
CA ASN A 28 8.37 3.42 -0.93
C ASN A 28 6.86 3.57 -1.13
N ILE A 29 6.10 3.33 -0.07
CA ILE A 29 4.64 3.44 -0.02
C ILE A 29 4.25 4.54 0.95
N ILE A 30 3.44 5.48 0.49
CA ILE A 30 2.73 6.45 1.33
C ILE A 30 1.24 6.13 1.26
N LEU A 31 0.59 6.01 2.41
CA LEU A 31 -0.85 5.79 2.50
C LEU A 31 -1.55 6.94 3.25
N ASP A 32 -2.70 7.34 2.73
CA ASP A 32 -3.66 8.19 3.43
C ASP A 32 -4.93 7.38 3.70
N THR A 33 -5.17 7.07 4.98
CA THR A 33 -6.28 6.24 5.43
C THR A 33 -6.59 6.46 6.90
N GLU A 34 -7.72 5.93 7.36
CA GLU A 34 -8.20 6.02 8.74
C GLU A 34 -7.36 5.21 9.73
N GLU A 35 -7.36 5.63 10.99
CA GLU A 35 -6.51 5.05 12.04
C GLU A 35 -6.66 3.54 12.21
N GLU A 36 -7.87 3.00 12.05
CA GLU A 36 -8.13 1.56 12.19
C GLU A 36 -7.35 0.76 11.13
N LEU A 37 -7.37 1.23 9.88
CA LEU A 37 -6.62 0.60 8.80
C LEU A 37 -5.11 0.82 8.99
N GLN A 38 -4.68 2.01 9.44
CA GLN A 38 -3.27 2.25 9.75
C GLN A 38 -2.74 1.25 10.79
N ARG A 39 -3.49 1.02 11.88
CA ARG A 39 -3.13 0.04 12.92
C ARG A 39 -3.07 -1.38 12.36
N THR A 40 -4.07 -1.76 11.55
CA THR A 40 -4.12 -3.08 10.92
C THR A 40 -2.91 -3.32 10.01
N LEU A 41 -2.58 -2.36 9.14
CA LEU A 41 -1.43 -2.46 8.24
C LEU A 41 -0.10 -2.43 8.99
N THR A 42 0.00 -1.64 10.07
CA THR A 42 1.19 -1.62 10.93
C THR A 42 1.41 -2.96 11.64
N ASN A 43 0.34 -3.58 12.16
CA ASN A 43 0.42 -4.90 12.82
C ASN A 43 0.82 -6.03 11.86
N HIS A 44 0.62 -5.83 10.56
CA HIS A 44 0.98 -6.78 9.51
C HIS A 44 2.14 -6.29 8.64
N LYS A 45 2.93 -5.33 9.12
CA LYS A 45 4.01 -4.69 8.34
C LYS A 45 5.00 -5.70 7.76
N ASP A 46 5.41 -6.71 8.52
CA ASP A 46 6.36 -7.74 8.06
C ASP A 46 5.80 -8.50 6.84
N LEU A 47 4.51 -8.86 6.87
CA LEU A 47 3.82 -9.51 5.75
C LEU A 47 3.80 -8.61 4.51
N LEU A 48 3.59 -7.29 4.69
CA LEU A 48 3.62 -6.33 3.59
C LEU A 48 5.02 -6.22 2.98
N GLU A 49 6.05 -6.08 3.81
CA GLU A 49 7.44 -5.93 3.35
C GLU A 49 7.91 -7.17 2.57
N GLU A 50 7.59 -8.37 3.06
CA GLU A 50 7.90 -9.64 2.39
C GLU A 50 7.22 -9.77 1.02
N ASN A 51 5.93 -9.42 0.92
CA ASN A 51 5.14 -9.65 -0.29
C ASN A 51 5.25 -8.51 -1.32
N LEU A 52 5.62 -7.31 -0.89
CA LEU A 52 5.62 -6.12 -1.73
C LEU A 52 7.02 -5.54 -1.97
N LEU A 53 8.11 -6.10 -1.43
CA LEU A 53 9.46 -5.52 -1.58
C LEU A 53 9.49 -4.02 -1.19
N VAL A 54 8.87 -3.69 -0.06
CA VAL A 54 8.76 -2.30 0.39
C VAL A 54 10.02 -1.91 1.14
N LYS A 55 10.63 -0.78 0.78
CA LYS A 55 11.77 -0.22 1.52
C LYS A 55 11.30 0.69 2.65
N GLN A 56 10.24 1.47 2.40
CA GLN A 56 9.67 2.38 3.38
C GLN A 56 8.15 2.39 3.28
N PHE A 57 7.50 2.32 4.43
CA PHE A 57 6.05 2.37 4.55
C PHE A 57 5.68 3.47 5.55
N THR A 58 4.95 4.49 5.09
CA THR A 58 4.60 5.66 5.89
C THR A 58 3.14 6.05 5.69
N PHE A 59 2.55 6.64 6.73
CA PHE A 59 1.25 7.28 6.64
C PHE A 59 1.43 8.79 6.50
N GLY A 60 0.65 9.41 5.62
CA GLY A 60 0.71 10.83 5.36
C GLY A 60 -0.51 11.29 4.57
N HIS A 61 -0.79 12.59 4.63
CA HIS A 61 -1.90 13.16 3.87
C HIS A 61 -1.55 13.18 2.38
N LEU A 62 -2.43 12.60 1.56
CA LEU A 62 -2.33 12.59 0.10
C LEU A 62 -3.41 13.48 -0.50
N MET A 63 -3.13 14.03 -1.67
CA MET A 63 -4.02 14.95 -2.35
C MET A 63 -5.11 14.19 -3.10
N ASN A 64 -6.19 14.87 -3.45
CA ASN A 64 -7.31 14.27 -4.20
C ASN A 64 -6.93 13.80 -5.62
N GLU A 65 -5.77 14.22 -6.13
CA GLU A 65 -5.21 13.81 -7.42
C GLU A 65 -4.35 12.54 -7.34
N ASP A 66 -3.96 12.12 -6.13
CA ASP A 66 -3.26 10.84 -5.95
C ASP A 66 -4.25 9.66 -6.09
N ASP A 67 -3.73 8.50 -6.48
CA ASP A 67 -4.55 7.33 -6.77
C ASP A 67 -5.25 6.75 -5.53
N GLU A 68 -6.44 6.20 -5.73
CA GLU A 68 -7.25 5.54 -4.70
C GLU A 68 -7.30 4.03 -4.92
N LEU A 69 -7.14 3.25 -3.84
CA LEU A 69 -7.39 1.83 -3.80
C LEU A 69 -8.65 1.53 -2.99
N SER A 70 -9.38 0.51 -3.43
CA SER A 70 -10.54 -0.03 -2.71
C SER A 70 -10.19 -1.39 -2.11
N LEU A 71 -10.40 -1.54 -0.80
CA LEU A 71 -10.29 -2.78 -0.03
C LEU A 71 -11.70 -3.16 0.45
N GLY A 72 -12.46 -3.85 -0.40
CA GLY A 72 -13.88 -4.07 -0.17
C GLY A 72 -14.67 -2.77 -0.09
N GLU A 73 -15.19 -2.44 1.08
CA GLU A 73 -15.98 -1.22 1.34
C GLU A 73 -15.09 -0.03 1.75
N THR A 74 -13.85 -0.28 2.16
CA THR A 74 -12.91 0.75 2.61
C THR A 74 -12.12 1.30 1.43
N LYS A 75 -11.94 2.62 1.41
CA LYS A 75 -11.11 3.33 0.42
C LYS A 75 -9.91 3.95 1.09
N LEU A 76 -8.79 3.97 0.39
CA LEU A 76 -7.56 4.61 0.84
C LEU A 76 -6.82 5.22 -0.34
N ARG A 77 -6.08 6.30 -0.10
CA ARG A 77 -5.17 6.83 -1.14
C ARG A 77 -3.79 6.23 -0.97
N ILE A 78 -3.12 6.03 -2.10
CA ILE A 78 -1.79 5.45 -2.15
C ILE A 78 -0.90 6.23 -3.09
N LYS A 79 0.39 6.26 -2.74
CA LYS A 79 1.45 6.70 -3.64
C LYS A 79 2.60 5.72 -3.59
N LEU A 80 3.02 5.25 -4.77
CA LEU A 80 4.21 4.42 -4.93
C LEU A 80 5.33 5.23 -5.57
N SER A 81 6.55 5.08 -5.07
CA SER A 81 7.75 5.66 -5.67
C SER A 81 8.90 4.66 -5.67
N ALA A 82 9.77 4.71 -6.67
CA ALA A 82 10.96 3.88 -6.71
C ALA A 82 11.87 4.19 -5.52
N ALA A 83 12.33 3.14 -4.83
CA ALA A 83 13.25 3.30 -3.73
C ALA A 83 14.69 3.33 -4.27
N ASN A 84 15.32 4.50 -4.20
CA ASN A 84 16.76 4.66 -4.47
C ASN A 84 17.61 3.98 -3.40
#